data_AF-A0YFA6-F1
#
_entry.id   AF-A0YFA6-F1
#
_cell.length_a   1.000
_cell.length_b   1.000
_cell.length_c   1.000
_cell.angle_alpha   90.00
_cell.angle_beta   90.00
_cell.angle_gamma   90.00
#
_symmetry.space_group_name_H-M   'P 1'
#
loop_
_entity.id
_entity.type
_entity.pdbx_description
1 polymer ?
#
loop_
_entity_poly.entity_id
_entity_poly.type
_entity_poly.pdbx_seq_one_letter_code
_entity_poly.pdbx_strand_id
1 'polypeptide(L)'
;MSVIRSRAKNNFPMVLLTLLSIVQALAFELLWDEVRNHREFYEMSWTATAGWIRIVTTFLGIILIWHTYASNAMRFRWVPSTSDSFFPFVIGVVQFLMVGNLDSDAVPQWLLMLAILFVAIPWISQHDMRRAREEAENAEFFNGRNRASLKDIFPIAAIVATLCSLSGLVWSMDDNVWLSGLASLIAFVIIVVQMAIMNNFWVMSMTLGNTDPKTKNATKTVE
;
A
#
# COMPACT_ATOMS: atom_id res chain seq x y z
N MET A 1 21.19 -23.38 -11.81
CA MET A 1 19.82 -23.08 -11.32
C MET A 1 18.87 -24.13 -11.89
N SER A 2 17.93 -24.68 -11.12
CA SER A 2 17.00 -25.71 -11.68
C SER A 2 16.01 -25.08 -12.67
N VAL A 3 15.65 -25.82 -13.71
CA VAL A 3 14.69 -25.36 -14.75
C VAL A 3 13.35 -24.97 -14.12
N ILE A 4 12.89 -25.73 -13.12
CA ILE A 4 11.66 -25.47 -12.38
C ILE A 4 11.72 -24.12 -11.63
N ARG A 5 12.83 -23.84 -10.93
CA ARG A 5 13.02 -22.59 -10.19
C ARG A 5 13.01 -21.37 -11.13
N SER A 6 13.71 -21.47 -12.25
CA SER A 6 13.74 -20.40 -13.26
C SER A 6 12.36 -20.13 -13.85
N ARG A 7 11.61 -21.19 -14.22
CA ARG A 7 10.23 -21.06 -14.70
C ARG A 7 9.32 -20.40 -13.66
N ALA A 8 9.42 -20.79 -12.39
CA ALA A 8 8.62 -20.19 -11.32
C ALA A 8 8.90 -18.69 -11.19
N LYS A 9 10.17 -18.28 -11.14
CA LYS A 9 10.57 -16.86 -11.05
C LYS A 9 10.07 -16.02 -12.23
N ASN A 10 10.09 -16.58 -13.45
CA ASN A 10 9.72 -15.83 -14.66
C ASN A 10 8.21 -15.64 -14.83
N ASN A 11 7.40 -16.61 -14.38
CA ASN A 11 5.94 -16.56 -14.57
C ASN A 11 5.22 -15.93 -13.37
N PHE A 12 5.79 -16.05 -12.17
CA PHE A 12 5.12 -15.65 -10.94
C PHE A 12 4.68 -14.18 -10.87
N PRO A 13 5.49 -13.18 -11.28
CA PRO A 13 5.07 -11.77 -11.26
C PRO A 13 3.76 -11.53 -12.02
N MET A 14 3.59 -12.16 -13.19
CA MET A 14 2.37 -12.06 -13.99
C MET A 14 1.18 -12.65 -13.23
N VAL A 15 1.32 -13.86 -12.69
CA VAL A 15 0.25 -14.53 -11.92
C VAL A 15 -0.15 -13.71 -10.70
N LEU A 16 0.83 -13.17 -9.96
CA LEU A 16 0.60 -12.34 -8.78
C LEU A 16 -0.15 -11.05 -9.13
N LEU A 17 0.26 -10.36 -10.19
CA LEU A 17 -0.38 -9.12 -10.61
C LEU A 17 -1.78 -9.35 -11.17
N THR A 18 -2.01 -10.45 -11.88
CA THR A 18 -3.38 -10.82 -12.32
C THR A 18 -4.27 -11.09 -11.12
N LEU A 19 -3.83 -11.89 -10.16
CA LEU A 19 -4.59 -12.17 -8.94
C LEU A 19 -4.91 -10.89 -8.17
N LEU A 20 -3.90 -10.04 -7.98
CA LEU A 20 -4.07 -8.76 -7.30
C LEU A 20 -5.08 -7.87 -8.04
N SER A 21 -5.00 -7.80 -9.37
CA SER A 21 -5.87 -6.94 -10.18
C SER A 21 -7.34 -7.37 -10.09
N ILE A 22 -7.62 -8.67 -9.97
CA ILE A 22 -8.97 -9.18 -9.70
C ILE A 22 -9.47 -8.65 -8.35
N VAL A 23 -8.65 -8.75 -7.29
CA VAL A 23 -9.01 -8.25 -5.95
C VAL A 23 -9.21 -6.73 -5.96
N GLN A 24 -8.34 -5.98 -6.63
CA GLN A 24 -8.44 -4.51 -6.71
C GLN A 24 -9.67 -4.06 -7.50
N ALA A 25 -10.04 -4.77 -8.57
CA ALA A 25 -11.24 -4.48 -9.34
C ALA A 25 -12.50 -4.64 -8.46
N LEU A 26 -12.58 -5.73 -7.68
CA LEU A 26 -13.68 -5.95 -6.73
C LEU A 26 -13.72 -4.88 -5.63
N ALA A 27 -12.56 -4.50 -5.08
CA ALA A 27 -12.49 -3.45 -4.06
C ALA A 27 -12.98 -2.10 -4.61
N PHE A 28 -12.61 -1.78 -5.85
CA PHE A 28 -13.04 -0.55 -6.51
C PHE A 28 -14.52 -0.57 -6.87
N GLU A 29 -15.04 -1.71 -7.34
CA GLU A 29 -16.47 -1.91 -7.59
C GLU A 29 -17.30 -1.70 -6.32
N LEU A 30 -16.91 -2.33 -5.20
CA LEU A 30 -17.57 -2.13 -3.91
C LEU A 30 -17.52 -0.67 -3.45
N LEU A 31 -16.37 0.00 -3.61
CA LEU A 31 -16.24 1.42 -3.27
C LEU A 31 -17.16 2.29 -4.12
N TRP A 32 -17.29 1.97 -5.41
CA TRP A 32 -18.18 2.69 -6.31
C TRP A 32 -19.66 2.44 -6.00
N ASP A 33 -20.02 1.22 -5.60
CA ASP A 33 -21.37 0.91 -5.13
C ASP A 33 -21.74 1.71 -3.90
N GLU A 34 -20.80 1.88 -2.97
CA GLU A 34 -21.02 2.68 -1.78
C GLU A 34 -21.36 4.14 -2.11
N VAL A 35 -20.61 4.74 -3.03
CA VAL A 35 -20.84 6.10 -3.52
C VAL A 35 -22.24 6.25 -4.13
N ARG A 36 -22.70 5.25 -4.90
CA ARG A 36 -23.99 5.31 -5.60
C ARG A 36 -25.18 5.10 -4.68
N ASN A 37 -25.04 4.28 -3.65
CA ASN A 37 -26.16 3.82 -2.84
C ASN A 37 -26.40 4.69 -1.59
N HIS A 38 -25.39 5.46 -1.14
CA HIS A 38 -25.51 6.32 0.03
C HIS A 38 -25.87 7.76 -0.35
N ARG A 39 -27.13 8.12 -0.13
CA ARG A 39 -27.65 9.47 -0.41
C ARG A 39 -26.97 10.57 0.42
N GLU A 40 -26.50 10.22 1.60
CA GLU A 40 -25.85 11.13 2.55
C GLU A 40 -24.60 11.82 1.96
N PHE A 41 -23.91 11.18 1.01
CA PHE A 41 -22.74 11.78 0.35
C PHE A 41 -23.09 12.95 -0.59
N TYR A 42 -24.36 13.10 -0.97
CA TYR A 42 -24.81 14.15 -1.89
C TYR A 42 -25.44 15.35 -1.19
N GLU A 43 -25.51 15.32 0.14
CA GLU A 43 -26.01 16.43 0.94
C GLU A 43 -24.93 17.48 1.14
N MET A 44 -25.31 18.77 1.19
CA MET A 44 -24.37 19.85 1.50
C MET A 44 -24.15 19.92 3.01
N SER A 45 -23.33 19.03 3.54
CA SER A 45 -23.06 18.90 4.97
C SER A 45 -21.60 18.56 5.26
N TRP A 46 -21.18 18.81 6.52
CA TRP A 46 -19.85 18.41 6.97
C TRP A 46 -19.69 16.88 7.02
N THR A 47 -20.76 16.15 7.36
CA THR A 47 -20.77 14.67 7.34
C THR A 47 -20.53 14.13 5.95
N ALA A 48 -21.19 14.69 4.93
CA ALA A 48 -20.97 14.32 3.52
C ALA A 48 -19.52 14.60 3.09
N THR A 49 -18.99 15.78 3.46
CA THR A 49 -17.59 16.15 3.16
C THR A 49 -16.60 15.17 3.79
N ALA A 50 -16.79 14.81 5.06
CA ALA A 50 -15.98 13.80 5.74
C ALA A 50 -16.13 12.41 5.12
N GLY A 51 -17.34 12.05 4.64
CA GLY A 51 -17.59 10.85 3.84
C GLY A 51 -16.73 10.81 2.57
N TRP A 52 -16.73 11.88 1.78
CA TRP A 52 -15.90 11.98 0.58
C TRP A 52 -14.40 11.87 0.87
N ILE A 53 -13.93 12.48 1.97
CA ILE A 53 -12.54 12.34 2.42
C ILE A 53 -12.20 10.86 2.66
N ARG A 54 -13.09 10.11 3.31
CA ARG A 54 -12.90 8.66 3.58
C ARG A 54 -12.96 7.81 2.31
N ILE A 55 -13.87 8.13 1.38
CA ILE A 55 -13.94 7.50 0.05
C ILE A 55 -12.62 7.68 -0.70
N VAL A 56 -12.13 8.93 -0.80
CA VAL A 56 -10.87 9.23 -1.50
C VAL A 56 -9.69 8.58 -0.80
N THR A 57 -9.65 8.59 0.54
CA THR A 57 -8.60 7.91 1.31
C THR A 57 -8.61 6.40 1.05
N THR A 58 -9.79 5.78 0.99
CA THR A 58 -9.95 4.35 0.69
C THR A 58 -9.48 4.02 -0.72
N PHE A 59 -9.85 4.86 -1.70
CA PHE A 59 -9.36 4.74 -3.07
C PHE A 59 -7.83 4.84 -3.16
N LEU A 60 -7.22 5.80 -2.45
CA LEU A 60 -5.77 5.90 -2.37
C LEU A 60 -5.14 4.67 -1.70
N GLY A 61 -5.82 4.03 -0.75
CA GLY A 61 -5.39 2.76 -0.16
C GLY A 61 -5.37 1.62 -1.17
N ILE A 62 -6.41 1.51 -2.00
CA ILE A 62 -6.48 0.56 -3.14
C ILE A 62 -5.28 0.78 -4.07
N ILE A 63 -5.02 2.02 -4.48
CA ILE A 63 -3.87 2.36 -5.33
C ILE A 63 -2.54 2.05 -4.64
N LEU A 64 -2.39 2.37 -3.36
CA LEU A 64 -1.15 2.15 -2.60
C LEU A 64 -0.79 0.66 -2.55
N ILE A 65 -1.78 -0.21 -2.34
CA ILE A 65 -1.60 -1.66 -2.35
C ILE A 65 -1.14 -2.11 -3.73
N TRP A 66 -1.89 -1.74 -4.77
CA TRP A 66 -1.54 -2.08 -6.15
C TRP A 66 -0.10 -1.65 -6.49
N HIS A 67 0.23 -0.39 -6.20
CA HIS A 67 1.54 0.18 -6.48
C HIS A 67 2.64 -0.56 -5.74
N THR A 68 2.45 -0.92 -4.47
CA THR A 68 3.45 -1.67 -3.69
C THR A 68 3.79 -3.00 -4.35
N TYR A 69 2.78 -3.79 -4.71
CA TYR A 69 2.97 -5.08 -5.35
C TYR A 69 3.54 -4.94 -6.76
N ALA A 70 3.00 -4.04 -7.57
CA ALA A 70 3.49 -3.75 -8.92
C ALA A 70 4.97 -3.37 -8.88
N SER A 71 5.33 -2.45 -7.99
CA SER A 71 6.71 -2.02 -7.86
C SER A 71 7.63 -3.14 -7.38
N ASN A 72 7.22 -3.99 -6.43
CA ASN A 72 8.03 -5.13 -6.01
C ASN A 72 8.22 -6.15 -7.13
N ALA A 73 7.13 -6.54 -7.81
CA ALA A 73 7.14 -7.48 -8.92
C ALA A 73 7.96 -7.01 -10.13
N MET A 74 8.01 -5.70 -10.37
CA MET A 74 8.83 -5.11 -11.45
C MET A 74 10.30 -4.95 -11.06
N ARG A 75 10.61 -4.68 -9.78
CA ARG A 75 11.98 -4.42 -9.32
C ARG A 75 12.77 -5.68 -8.98
N PHE A 76 12.10 -6.69 -8.46
CA PHE A 76 12.76 -7.84 -7.86
C PHE A 76 12.38 -9.13 -8.52
N ARG A 77 13.33 -10.04 -8.57
CA ARG A 77 13.08 -11.45 -8.86
C ARG A 77 13.27 -12.26 -7.60
N TRP A 78 12.25 -13.01 -7.17
CA TRP A 78 12.36 -13.94 -6.05
C TRP A 78 11.67 -15.26 -6.39
N VAL A 79 12.10 -16.33 -5.73
CA VAL A 79 11.37 -17.61 -5.83
C VAL A 79 10.05 -17.44 -5.11
N PRO A 80 8.89 -17.76 -5.71
CA PRO A 80 7.61 -17.61 -5.04
C PRO A 80 7.39 -18.62 -3.91
N SER A 81 6.54 -18.26 -2.95
CA SER A 81 5.96 -19.16 -1.94
C SER A 81 4.44 -19.08 -1.97
N THR A 82 3.79 -20.05 -1.34
CA THR A 82 2.33 -20.06 -1.16
C THR A 82 1.81 -18.81 -0.46
N SER A 83 2.59 -18.21 0.46
CA SER A 83 2.21 -16.98 1.16
C SER A 83 2.04 -15.80 0.22
N ASP A 84 2.83 -15.71 -0.85
CA ASP A 84 2.76 -14.59 -1.79
C ASP A 84 1.43 -14.56 -2.55
N SER A 85 0.81 -15.73 -2.78
CA SER A 85 -0.53 -15.83 -3.36
C SER A 85 -1.65 -15.65 -2.34
N PHE A 86 -1.36 -15.86 -1.04
CA PHE A 86 -2.35 -15.72 0.03
C PHE A 86 -2.53 -14.26 0.48
N PHE A 87 -1.44 -13.47 0.55
CA PHE A 87 -1.49 -12.09 1.03
C PHE A 87 -2.46 -11.17 0.25
N PRO A 88 -2.57 -11.24 -1.09
CA PRO A 88 -3.55 -10.44 -1.83
C PRO A 88 -5.00 -10.65 -1.35
N PHE A 89 -5.38 -11.88 -0.96
CA PHE A 89 -6.71 -12.16 -0.44
C PHE A 89 -6.92 -11.56 0.94
N VAL A 90 -5.94 -11.70 1.84
CA VAL A 90 -6.03 -11.11 3.19
C VAL A 90 -6.15 -9.59 3.11
N ILE A 91 -5.33 -8.97 2.26
CA ILE A 91 -5.41 -7.53 2.01
C ILE A 91 -6.76 -7.16 1.39
N GLY A 92 -7.25 -7.96 0.43
CA GLY A 92 -8.58 -7.77 -0.15
C GLY A 92 -9.70 -7.77 0.90
N VAL A 93 -9.69 -8.71 1.83
CA VAL A 93 -10.66 -8.74 2.95
C VAL A 93 -10.59 -7.46 3.78
N VAL A 94 -9.39 -6.99 4.12
CA VAL A 94 -9.23 -5.72 4.85
C VAL A 94 -9.75 -4.54 4.03
N GLN A 95 -9.51 -4.50 2.71
CA GLN A 95 -10.05 -3.47 1.83
C GLN A 95 -11.59 -3.50 1.79
N PHE A 96 -12.20 -4.67 1.68
CA PHE A 96 -13.65 -4.81 1.64
C PHE A 96 -14.29 -4.40 2.96
N LEU A 97 -13.69 -4.79 4.10
CA LEU A 97 -14.11 -4.33 5.41
C LEU A 97 -13.97 -2.81 5.54
N MET A 98 -12.88 -2.24 5.03
CA MET A 98 -12.69 -0.78 5.04
C MET A 98 -13.76 -0.07 4.21
N VAL A 99 -14.11 -0.59 3.03
CA VAL A 99 -15.19 -0.04 2.20
C VAL A 99 -16.54 -0.13 2.93
N GLY A 100 -16.86 -1.27 3.54
CA GLY A 100 -18.13 -1.45 4.27
C GLY A 100 -18.22 -0.71 5.60
N ASN A 101 -17.25 0.14 5.96
CA ASN A 101 -17.25 0.99 7.16
C ASN A 101 -17.09 2.47 6.78
N LEU A 102 -17.55 2.88 5.60
CA LEU A 102 -17.48 4.28 5.14
C LEU A 102 -18.54 5.19 5.79
N ASP A 103 -19.51 4.63 6.50
CA ASP A 103 -20.57 5.35 7.21
C ASP A 103 -20.06 6.12 8.43
N SER A 104 -20.77 7.19 8.79
CA SER A 104 -20.34 8.13 9.83
C SER A 104 -20.26 7.54 11.24
N ASP A 105 -21.00 6.48 11.50
CA ASP A 105 -21.01 5.68 12.74
C ASP A 105 -19.86 4.65 12.79
N ALA A 106 -19.33 4.26 11.64
CA ALA A 106 -18.29 3.24 11.49
C ALA A 106 -16.86 3.81 11.35
N VAL A 107 -16.66 5.12 11.60
CA VAL A 107 -15.36 5.80 11.50
C VAL A 107 -14.26 5.12 12.33
N PRO A 108 -14.50 4.71 13.60
CA PRO A 108 -13.47 4.01 14.38
C PRO A 108 -12.98 2.72 13.71
N GLN A 109 -13.90 1.92 13.18
CA GLN A 109 -13.64 0.65 12.51
C GLN A 109 -12.86 0.90 11.22
N TRP A 110 -13.26 1.91 10.45
CA TRP A 110 -12.54 2.34 9.24
C TRP A 110 -11.09 2.74 9.54
N LEU A 111 -10.85 3.53 10.59
CA LEU A 111 -9.51 3.91 11.04
C LEU A 111 -8.66 2.69 11.44
N LEU A 112 -9.26 1.69 12.09
CA LEU A 112 -8.58 0.44 12.43
C LEU A 112 -8.22 -0.38 11.19
N MET A 113 -9.12 -0.48 10.20
CA MET A 113 -8.82 -1.16 8.94
C MET A 113 -7.66 -0.46 8.21
N LEU A 114 -7.65 0.87 8.19
CA LEU A 114 -6.54 1.64 7.64
C LEU A 114 -5.24 1.40 8.41
N ALA A 115 -5.28 1.35 9.75
CA ALA A 115 -4.11 1.03 10.57
C ALA A 115 -3.55 -0.37 10.24
N ILE A 116 -4.42 -1.36 10.05
CA ILE A 116 -4.03 -2.71 9.62
C ILE A 116 -3.33 -2.66 8.25
N LEU A 117 -3.82 -1.87 7.29
CA LEU A 117 -3.15 -1.70 6.00
C LEU A 117 -1.75 -1.08 6.15
N PHE A 118 -1.58 -0.10 7.04
CA PHE A 118 -0.27 0.51 7.33
C PHE A 118 0.71 -0.43 8.02
N VAL A 119 0.23 -1.50 8.67
CA VAL A 119 1.09 -2.61 9.14
C VAL A 119 1.39 -3.58 8.00
N ALA A 120 0.35 -4.00 7.27
CA ALA A 120 0.43 -5.09 6.32
C ALA A 120 1.26 -4.75 5.07
N ILE A 121 1.14 -3.54 4.53
CA ILE A 121 1.85 -3.12 3.31
C ILE A 121 3.37 -3.11 3.52
N PRO A 122 3.94 -2.43 4.54
CA PRO A 122 5.36 -2.52 4.82
C PRO A 122 5.80 -3.94 5.19
N TRP A 123 4.98 -4.71 5.91
CA TRP A 123 5.29 -6.09 6.25
C TRP A 123 5.48 -6.97 5.01
N ILE A 124 4.53 -6.93 4.07
CA ILE A 124 4.60 -7.66 2.80
C ILE A 124 5.83 -7.19 2.01
N SER A 125 6.07 -5.89 1.92
CA SER A 125 7.23 -5.36 1.23
C SER A 125 8.55 -5.85 1.84
N GLN A 126 8.67 -5.86 3.17
CA GLN A 126 9.85 -6.41 3.85
C GLN A 126 9.99 -7.92 3.66
N HIS A 127 8.88 -8.65 3.67
CA HIS A 127 8.85 -10.07 3.37
C HIS A 127 9.41 -10.35 1.96
N ASP A 128 8.92 -9.64 0.95
CA ASP A 128 9.39 -9.77 -0.44
C ASP A 128 10.86 -9.37 -0.57
N MET A 129 11.27 -8.24 0.02
CA MET A 129 12.65 -7.75 -0.02
C MET A 129 13.64 -8.69 0.66
N ARG A 130 13.24 -9.39 1.73
CA ARG A 130 14.09 -10.40 2.38
C ARG A 130 14.40 -11.55 1.43
N ARG A 131 13.40 -12.03 0.70
CA ARG A 131 13.53 -13.14 -0.25
C ARG A 131 14.23 -12.71 -1.52
N ALA A 132 13.95 -11.51 -2.00
CA ALA A 132 14.67 -10.91 -3.12
C ALA A 132 16.18 -10.79 -2.84
N ARG A 133 16.58 -10.51 -1.59
CA ARG A 133 18.00 -10.41 -1.22
C ARG A 133 18.76 -11.73 -1.30
N GLU A 134 18.07 -12.87 -1.28
CA GLU A 134 18.68 -14.21 -1.43
C GLU A 134 19.03 -14.53 -2.90
N GLU A 135 18.53 -13.74 -3.85
CA GLU A 135 18.77 -13.93 -5.27
C GLU A 135 19.89 -13.03 -5.78
N ALA A 136 20.94 -13.64 -6.33
CA ALA A 136 22.07 -12.92 -6.92
C ALA A 136 21.66 -11.94 -8.04
N GLU A 137 20.53 -12.20 -8.71
CA GLU A 137 19.97 -11.33 -9.76
C GLU A 137 19.56 -9.94 -9.23
N ASN A 138 19.33 -9.78 -7.93
CA ASN A 138 18.98 -8.49 -7.33
C ASN A 138 20.18 -7.78 -6.68
N ALA A 139 21.41 -8.27 -6.90
CA ALA A 139 22.61 -7.74 -6.24
C ALA A 139 22.83 -6.24 -6.52
N GLU A 140 22.52 -5.76 -7.72
CA GLU A 140 22.61 -4.33 -8.08
C GLU A 140 21.81 -3.44 -7.12
N PHE A 141 20.62 -3.88 -6.71
CA PHE A 141 19.78 -3.12 -5.79
C PHE A 141 20.23 -3.24 -4.32
N PHE A 142 20.73 -4.41 -3.91
CA PHE A 142 21.00 -4.72 -2.50
C PHE A 142 22.46 -4.51 -2.07
N ASN A 143 23.42 -4.48 -3.00
CA ASN A 143 24.82 -4.22 -2.68
C ASN A 143 24.97 -2.82 -2.09
N GLY A 144 25.64 -2.73 -0.93
CA GLY A 144 25.78 -1.46 -0.20
C GLY A 144 24.53 -0.99 0.55
N ARG A 145 23.43 -1.77 0.55
CA ARG A 145 22.22 -1.45 1.32
C ARG A 145 22.01 -2.40 2.48
N ASN A 146 21.95 -1.85 3.69
CA ASN A 146 21.65 -2.62 4.89
C ASN A 146 20.19 -3.09 4.91
N ARG A 147 19.90 -4.07 5.77
CA ARG A 147 18.53 -4.47 6.09
C ARG A 147 17.83 -3.33 6.84
N ALA A 148 16.51 -3.29 6.77
CA ALA A 148 15.71 -2.38 7.57
C ALA A 148 16.10 -2.52 9.06
N SER A 149 16.35 -1.39 9.68
CA SER A 149 16.69 -1.24 11.08
C SER A 149 15.43 -0.92 11.90
N LEU A 150 15.54 -0.94 13.24
CA LEU A 150 14.44 -0.48 14.11
C LEU A 150 14.06 0.98 13.84
N LYS A 151 15.00 1.80 13.33
CA LYS A 151 14.73 3.19 12.97
C LYS A 151 13.71 3.34 11.85
N ASP A 152 13.69 2.38 10.94
CA ASP A 152 12.77 2.35 9.80
C ASP A 152 11.36 1.91 10.19
N ILE A 153 11.20 1.30 11.38
CA ILE A 153 9.92 0.86 11.92
C ILE A 153 9.20 2.00 12.66
N PHE A 154 9.93 2.92 13.31
CA PHE A 154 9.32 3.98 14.12
C PHE A 154 8.30 4.85 13.36
N PRO A 155 8.54 5.31 12.11
CA PRO A 155 7.55 6.11 11.39
C PRO A 155 6.24 5.35 11.17
N ILE A 156 6.33 4.06 10.83
CA ILE A 156 5.16 3.20 10.64
C ILE A 156 4.43 2.98 11.96
N ALA A 157 5.18 2.67 13.04
CA ALA A 157 4.61 2.50 14.37
C ALA A 157 3.91 3.78 14.87
N ALA A 158 4.47 4.96 14.58
CA ALA A 158 3.85 6.24 14.92
C ALA A 158 2.55 6.49 14.14
N ILE A 159 2.51 6.16 12.85
CA ILE A 159 1.29 6.24 12.04
C ILE A 159 0.21 5.30 12.61
N VAL A 160 0.56 4.04 12.85
CA VAL A 160 -0.38 3.03 13.39
C VAL A 160 -0.88 3.45 14.77
N ALA A 161 0.01 3.89 15.66
CA ALA A 161 -0.38 4.40 16.98
C ALA A 161 -1.31 5.60 16.87
N THR A 162 -1.06 6.51 15.93
CA THR A 162 -1.93 7.67 15.67
C THR A 162 -3.32 7.24 15.21
N LEU A 163 -3.41 6.35 14.23
CA LEU A 163 -4.69 5.87 13.70
C LEU A 163 -5.49 5.10 14.77
N CYS A 164 -4.84 4.23 15.55
CA CYS A 164 -5.48 3.53 16.66
C CYS A 164 -5.94 4.49 17.77
N SER A 165 -5.14 5.51 18.08
CA SER A 165 -5.51 6.52 19.08
C SER A 165 -6.71 7.36 18.61
N LEU A 166 -6.71 7.78 17.34
CA LEU A 166 -7.86 8.49 16.75
C LEU A 166 -9.11 7.62 16.74
N SER A 167 -8.99 6.33 16.40
CA SER A 167 -10.10 5.37 16.47
C SER A 167 -10.69 5.30 17.88
N GLY A 168 -9.84 5.10 18.90
CA GLY A 168 -10.29 5.06 20.30
C GLY A 168 -10.90 6.38 20.79
N LEU A 169 -10.37 7.53 20.36
CA LEU A 169 -10.91 8.85 20.69
C LEU A 169 -12.29 9.08 20.05
N VAL A 170 -12.44 8.77 18.77
CA VAL A 170 -13.73 8.88 18.07
C VAL A 170 -14.76 7.96 18.71
N TRP A 171 -14.38 6.70 19.01
CA TRP A 171 -15.24 5.74 19.71
C TRP A 171 -15.68 6.27 21.08
N SER A 172 -14.79 6.88 21.85
CA SER A 172 -15.10 7.31 23.22
C SER A 172 -15.96 8.57 23.30
N MET A 173 -16.04 9.35 22.22
CA MET A 173 -16.69 10.66 22.19
C MET A 173 -18.03 10.66 21.44
N ASP A 174 -18.62 9.48 21.18
CA ASP A 174 -19.94 9.20 20.58
C ASP A 174 -20.53 10.31 19.69
N ASP A 175 -20.67 10.02 18.40
CA ASP A 175 -21.35 10.89 17.41
C ASP A 175 -20.78 12.31 17.26
N ASN A 176 -19.54 12.57 17.71
CA ASN A 176 -18.88 13.85 17.47
C ASN A 176 -18.42 13.99 16.00
N VAL A 177 -19.32 14.55 15.19
CA VAL A 177 -19.16 14.79 13.76
C VAL A 177 -17.90 15.60 13.40
N TRP A 178 -17.48 16.55 14.24
CA TRP A 178 -16.26 17.33 14.01
C TRP A 178 -15.00 16.51 14.25
N LEU A 179 -14.97 15.71 15.32
CA LEU A 179 -13.84 14.83 15.63
C LEU A 179 -13.68 13.75 14.56
N SER A 180 -14.78 13.12 14.14
CA SER A 180 -14.78 12.14 13.05
C SER A 180 -14.28 12.72 11.72
N GLY A 181 -14.72 13.93 11.38
CA GLY A 181 -14.24 14.64 10.20
C GLY A 181 -12.74 14.99 10.28
N LEU A 182 -12.27 15.47 11.43
CA LEU A 182 -10.86 15.76 11.65
C LEU A 182 -9.98 14.50 11.59
N ALA A 183 -10.42 13.40 12.21
CA ALA A 183 -9.71 12.12 12.16
C ALA A 183 -9.62 11.59 10.72
N SER A 184 -10.70 11.72 9.94
CA SER A 184 -10.73 11.38 8.52
C SER A 184 -9.75 12.23 7.71
N LEU A 185 -9.67 13.54 7.97
CA LEU A 185 -8.72 14.44 7.32
C LEU A 185 -7.26 14.08 7.65
N ILE A 186 -6.97 13.76 8.92
CA ILE A 186 -5.63 13.32 9.33
C ILE A 186 -5.25 12.02 8.61
N ALA A 187 -6.17 11.05 8.55
CA ALA A 187 -5.96 9.80 7.82
C ALA A 187 -5.69 10.04 6.31
N PHE A 188 -6.42 10.97 5.70
CA PHE A 188 -6.18 11.39 4.32
C PHE A 188 -4.77 11.98 4.12
N VAL A 189 -4.34 12.89 5.01
CA VAL A 189 -2.99 13.47 4.93
C VAL A 189 -1.92 12.38 5.08
N ILE A 190 -2.10 11.45 6.01
CA ILE A 190 -1.19 10.32 6.22
C ILE A 190 -1.04 9.50 4.92
N ILE A 191 -2.15 9.15 4.26
CA ILE A 191 -2.08 8.32 3.05
C ILE A 191 -1.46 9.07 1.86
N VAL A 192 -1.72 10.37 1.72
CA VAL A 192 -1.10 11.22 0.69
C VAL A 192 0.41 11.30 0.89
N VAL A 193 0.87 11.52 2.12
CA VAL A 193 2.30 11.52 2.47
C VAL A 193 2.92 10.15 2.17
N GLN A 194 2.24 9.06 2.51
CA GLN A 194 2.73 7.70 2.22
C GLN A 194 2.87 7.44 0.71
N MET A 195 1.91 7.90 -0.10
CA MET A 195 1.98 7.83 -1.55
C MET A 195 3.19 8.60 -2.10
N ALA A 196 3.47 9.78 -1.57
CA ALA A 196 4.65 10.57 -1.97
C ALA A 196 5.97 9.86 -1.61
N ILE A 197 6.07 9.29 -0.40
CA ILE A 197 7.23 8.48 0.03
C ILE A 197 7.44 7.30 -0.92
N MET A 198 6.35 6.59 -1.26
CA MET A 198 6.40 5.44 -2.17
C MET A 198 6.88 5.83 -3.57
N ASN A 199 6.38 6.94 -4.11
CA ASN A 199 6.82 7.46 -5.40
C ASN A 199 8.31 7.82 -5.39
N ASN A 200 8.80 8.47 -4.34
CA ASN A 200 10.23 8.79 -4.21
C ASN A 200 11.09 7.53 -4.16
N PHE A 201 10.63 6.49 -3.45
CA PHE A 201 11.31 5.20 -3.39
C PHE A 201 11.34 4.50 -4.75
N TRP A 202 10.26 4.59 -5.53
CA TRP A 202 10.21 4.11 -6.91
C TRP A 202 11.22 4.82 -7.82
N VAL A 203 11.22 6.15 -7.83
CA VAL A 203 12.15 6.96 -8.64
C VAL A 203 13.60 6.64 -8.28
N MET A 204 13.93 6.57 -6.99
CA MET A 204 15.26 6.19 -6.52
C MET A 204 15.68 4.79 -7.01
N SER A 205 14.75 3.83 -7.07
CA SER A 205 15.09 2.47 -7.52
C SER A 205 15.44 2.38 -9.00
N MET A 206 14.91 3.29 -9.83
CA MET A 206 15.18 3.30 -11.27
C MET A 206 16.48 4.01 -11.66
N THR A 207 17.09 4.76 -10.74
CA THR A 207 18.30 5.57 -11.02
C THR A 207 19.60 4.89 -10.60
N LEU A 208 19.55 3.69 -10.03
CA LEU A 208 20.69 3.00 -9.41
C LEU A 208 21.84 2.65 -10.38
N GLY A 209 21.56 2.52 -11.68
CA GLY A 209 22.57 2.27 -12.73
C GLY A 209 23.18 3.53 -13.37
N ASN A 210 22.62 4.73 -13.13
CA ASN A 210 23.07 5.98 -13.76
C ASN A 210 24.15 6.74 -12.97
N THR A 211 24.53 6.23 -11.79
CA THR A 211 25.52 6.84 -10.90
C THR A 211 26.92 6.23 -11.00
N ASP A 212 27.11 5.16 -11.80
CA ASP A 212 28.45 4.64 -12.10
C ASP A 212 29.08 5.46 -13.25
N PRO A 213 30.24 6.13 -13.07
CA PRO A 213 30.90 6.84 -14.16
C PRO A 213 31.25 5.95 -15.37
N LYS A 214 31.25 4.61 -15.22
CA LYS A 214 31.46 3.67 -16.33
C LYS A 214 30.25 3.51 -17.25
N THR A 215 29.01 3.61 -16.75
CA THR A 215 27.79 3.51 -17.57
C THR A 215 27.47 4.80 -18.32
N LYS A 216 27.86 5.97 -17.78
CA LYS A 216 27.74 7.26 -18.51
C LYS A 216 28.48 7.28 -19.85
N ASN A 217 29.61 6.58 -19.96
CA ASN A 217 30.41 6.54 -21.19
C ASN A 217 29.89 5.56 -22.25
N ALA A 218 29.13 4.53 -21.86
CA ALA A 218 28.54 3.57 -22.82
C ALA A 218 27.38 4.19 -23.61
N THR A 219 26.66 5.15 -23.03
CA THR A 219 25.57 5.87 -23.71
C THR A 219 26.07 6.95 -24.67
N LYS A 220 27.34 7.38 -24.58
CA LYS A 220 27.92 8.42 -25.45
C LYS A 220 28.58 7.88 -26.72
N THR A 221 28.67 6.56 -26.89
CA THR A 221 29.33 5.92 -28.04
C THR A 221 28.35 5.39 -29.10
N VAL A 222 27.07 5.77 -29.03
CA VAL A 222 26.04 5.37 -30.00
C VAL A 222 25.36 6.59 -30.66
N GLU A 223 25.98 7.77 -30.57
CA GLU A 223 25.63 8.92 -31.44
C GLU A 223 26.65 9.08 -32.56
#